data_AF-A0A1X7H0S3-F1
#
_entry.id   AF-A0A1X7H0S3-F1
#
_cell.length_a   1.000
_cell.length_b   1.000
_cell.length_c   1.000
_cell.angle_alpha   90.00
_cell.angle_beta   90.00
_cell.angle_gamma   90.00
#
_symmetry.space_group_name_H-M   'P 1'
#
loop_
_entity.id
_entity.type
_entity.pdbx_description
1 polymer ?
#
loop_
_entity_poly.entity_id
_entity_poly.type
_entity_poly.pdbx_seq_one_letter_code
_entity_poly.pdbx_strand_id
1 'polypeptide(L)' 'DVEYPAEMKVRSVRQDGSIKWNGKLVFISEALSGERIGLKEAEDDAWDLYLCDYPLGRLGRGMTRVQASNV' A
#
# COMPACT_ATOMS: atom_id res chain seq x y z
N ASP A 1 -4.97 8.12 16.45
CA ASP A 1 -4.51 6.97 15.66
C ASP A 1 -5.57 6.70 14.60
N VAL A 2 -5.19 6.43 13.35
CA VAL A 2 -6.17 6.17 12.29
C VAL A 2 -6.43 4.68 12.23
N GLU A 3 -7.69 4.31 12.44
CA GLU A 3 -8.14 2.93 12.36
C GLU A 3 -8.57 2.63 10.93
N TYR A 4 -7.84 1.72 10.29
CA TYR A 4 -8.23 1.22 8.98
C TYR A 4 -9.43 0.28 9.12
N PRO A 5 -10.34 0.25 8.13
CA PRO A 5 -11.42 -0.73 8.07
C PRO A 5 -10.89 -2.17 8.19
N ALA A 6 -11.64 -3.05 8.84
CA ALA A 6 -11.22 -4.42 9.16
C ALA A 6 -10.94 -5.27 7.90
N GLU A 7 -11.55 -4.93 6.77
CA GLU A 7 -11.32 -5.54 5.47
C GLU A 7 -9.95 -5.18 4.87
N MET A 8 -9.32 -4.11 5.33
CA MET A 8 -8.01 -3.69 4.83
C MET A 8 -6.88 -4.43 5.54
N LYS A 9 -5.94 -4.94 4.75
CA LYS A 9 -4.67 -5.43 5.29
C LYS A 9 -3.78 -4.23 5.56
N VAL A 10 -3.18 -4.14 6.74
CA VAL A 10 -2.32 -3.01 7.09
C VAL A 10 -0.85 -3.42 7.08
N ARG A 11 0.02 -2.57 6.53
CA ARG A 11 1.49 -2.76 6.53
C ARG A 11 2.20 -1.47 6.89
N SER A 12 3.26 -1.60 7.68
CA SER A 12 4.15 -0.47 7.99
C SER A 12 5.21 -0.30 6.90
N VAL A 13 5.46 0.94 6.50
CA VAL A 13 6.52 1.31 5.57
C VAL A 13 7.87 1.30 6.30
N ARG A 14 8.86 0.66 5.69
CA ARG A 14 10.24 0.56 6.19
C ARG A 14 11.00 1.89 5.96
N GLN A 15 12.22 1.96 6.47
CA GLN A 15 13.11 3.11 6.25
C GLN A 15 13.40 3.37 4.76
N ASP A 16 13.47 2.32 3.95
CA ASP A 16 13.72 2.42 2.50
C ASP A 16 12.45 2.69 1.67
N GLY A 17 11.34 3.07 2.32
CA GLY A 17 10.07 3.35 1.65
C GLY A 17 9.31 2.12 1.16
N SER A 18 9.74 0.90 1.50
CA SER A 18 9.09 -0.34 1.07
C SER A 18 8.19 -0.98 2.12
N ILE A 19 7.25 -1.83 1.66
CA ILE A 19 6.48 -2.75 2.51
C ILE A 19 6.76 -4.21 2.11
N LYS A 20 6.57 -5.15 3.06
CA LYS A 20 6.56 -6.58 2.74
C LYS A 20 5.15 -6.99 2.31
N TRP A 21 5.02 -7.43 1.06
CA TRP A 21 3.76 -7.88 0.48
C TRP A 21 3.94 -9.17 -0.33
N ASN A 22 3.13 -10.19 -0.05
CA ASN A 22 3.15 -11.49 -0.75
C ASN A 22 4.56 -12.03 -1.04
N GLY A 23 5.43 -12.02 -0.02
CA GLY A 23 6.80 -12.51 -0.13
C GLY A 23 7.81 -11.55 -0.79
N LYS A 24 7.38 -10.43 -1.35
CA LYS A 24 8.23 -9.44 -2.04
C LYS A 24 8.30 -8.11 -1.30
N LEU A 25 9.31 -7.31 -1.61
CA LEU A 25 9.35 -5.90 -1.22
C LEU A 25 8.67 -5.08 -2.31
N VAL A 26 7.73 -4.23 -1.89
CA VAL A 26 7.01 -3.31 -2.77
C VAL A 26 7.36 -1.90 -2.33
N PHE A 27 7.91 -1.11 -3.25
CA PHE A 27 8.25 0.28 -2.98
C PHE A 27 6.98 1.15 -3.00
N ILE A 28 6.80 1.95 -1.94
CA ILE A 28 5.72 2.93 -1.78
C ILE A 28 6.29 4.34 -1.96
N SER A 29 7.06 4.82 -0.97
CA SER A 29 7.72 6.12 -0.93
C SER A 29 8.55 6.22 0.34
N GLU A 30 9.79 6.71 0.26
CA GLU A 30 10.62 6.97 1.45
C GLU A 30 10.02 8.04 2.38
N ALA A 31 9.27 8.99 1.82
CA ALA A 31 8.61 10.05 2.58
C ALA A 31 7.54 9.52 3.55
N LEU A 32 7.08 8.27 3.36
CA LEU A 32 6.09 7.61 4.20
C LEU A 32 6.74 6.65 5.20
N SER A 33 8.05 6.73 5.43
CA SER A 33 8.72 5.84 6.38
C SER A 33 8.10 5.88 7.77
N GLY A 34 7.81 4.70 8.34
CA GLY A 34 7.15 4.57 9.64
C GLY A 34 5.62 4.60 9.57
N GLU A 35 5.04 5.09 8.47
CA GLU A 35 3.59 5.16 8.30
C GLU A 35 2.96 3.78 8.11
N ARG A 36 1.67 3.68 8.46
CA ARG A 36 0.83 2.50 8.21
C ARG A 36 0.01 2.71 6.95
N ILE A 37 0.08 1.77 6.02
CA ILE A 37 -0.66 1.79 4.76
C ILE A 37 -1.74 0.71 4.78
N GLY A 38 -2.96 1.11 4.45
CA GLY A 38 -4.08 0.21 4.21
C GLY A 38 -4.05 -0.33 2.79
N LEU A 39 -4.24 -1.64 2.64
CA LEU A 39 -4.37 -2.32 1.37
C LEU A 39 -5.77 -2.92 1.27
N LYS A 40 -6.57 -2.40 0.33
CA LYS A 40 -7.90 -2.90 0.01
C LYS A 40 -7.82 -3.77 -1.23
N GLU A 41 -8.40 -4.97 -1.17
CA GLU A 41 -8.48 -5.84 -2.33
C GLU A 41 -9.35 -5.19 -3.42
N ALA A 42 -8.84 -5.20 -4.65
CA ALA A 42 -9.53 -4.71 -5.83
C ALA A 42 -9.72 -5.87 -6.82
N GLU A 43 -10.32 -5.58 -7.97
CA GLU A 43 -10.47 -6.55 -9.06
C GLU A 43 -9.09 -6.96 -9.64
N ASP A 44 -9.05 -8.03 -10.43
CA ASP A 44 -7.87 -8.50 -11.18
C ASP A 44 -6.60 -8.78 -10.33
N ASP A 45 -6.77 -9.33 -9.13
CA ASP A 45 -5.68 -9.60 -8.17
C ASP A 45 -4.87 -8.33 -7.81
N ALA A 46 -5.50 -7.16 -7.92
CA ALA A 46 -4.89 -5.88 -7.57
C ALA A 46 -5.27 -5.42 -6.17
N TRP A 47 -4.51 -4.45 -5.66
CA TRP A 47 -4.71 -3.86 -4.34
C TRP A 47 -4.67 -2.35 -4.45
N ASP A 48 -5.68 -1.67 -3.90
CA ASP A 48 -5.68 -0.22 -3.75
C ASP A 48 -5.05 0.15 -2.40
N LEU A 49 -4.09 1.08 -2.43
CA LEU A 49 -3.30 1.48 -1.28
C LEU A 49 -3.75 2.85 -0.79
N TYR A 50 -3.85 2.98 0.54
CA TYR A 50 -4.32 4.18 1.21
C TYR A 50 -3.39 4.56 2.35
N LEU A 51 -3.12 5.86 2.47
CA LEU A 51 -2.65 6.48 3.70
C LEU A 51 -3.87 7.13 4.36
N CYS A 52 -4.35 6.54 5.45
CA CYS A 52 -5.63 6.89 6.05
C CYS A 52 -6.76 6.74 5.00
N ASP A 53 -7.43 7.83 4.66
CA ASP A 53 -8.44 7.94 3.61
C ASP A 53 -7.87 8.43 2.26
N TYR A 54 -6.58 8.77 2.20
CA TYR A 54 -5.93 9.29 1.01
C TYR A 54 -5.48 8.16 0.06
N PRO A 55 -5.97 8.09 -1.19
CA PRO A 55 -5.55 7.09 -2.16
C PRO A 55 -4.12 7.35 -2.64
N LEU A 56 -3.25 6.36 -2.47
CA LEU A 56 -1.86 6.41 -2.94
C LEU A 56 -1.71 5.86 -4.35
N GLY A 57 -2.47 4.80 -4.68
CA GLY A 57 -2.35 4.13 -5.96
C GLY A 57 -2.73 2.66 -5.92
N ARG A 58 -2.47 1.98 -7.02
CA ARG A 58 -2.80 0.56 -7.22
C ARG A 58 -1.54 -0.28 -7.36
N LEU A 59 -1.53 -1.42 -6.68
CA LEU A 59 -0.54 -2.48 -6.81
C LEU A 59 -1.17 -3.66 -7.56
N GLY A 60 -0.78 -3.84 -8.82
CA GLY A 60 -1.20 -5.00 -9.61
C GLY A 60 -0.45 -6.29 -9.23
N ARG A 61 -0.99 -7.41 -9.69
CA ARG A 61 -0.41 -8.74 -9.47
C ARG A 61 1.04 -8.81 -9.96
N GLY A 62 1.93 -9.24 -9.06
CA GLY A 62 3.34 -9.48 -9.38
C GLY A 62 4.22 -8.22 -9.46
N MET A 63 3.64 -7.03 -9.34
CA MET A 63 4.36 -5.76 -9.37
C MET A 63 5.17 -5.53 -8.09
N THR A 64 6.20 -4.71 -8.19
CA THR A 64 7.09 -4.32 -7.07
C THR A 64 7.03 -2.84 -6.75
N ARG A 65 6.20 -2.07 -7.48
CA ARG A 65 5.97 -0.65 -7.28
C ARG A 65 4.49 -0.36 -7.45
N VAL A 66 4.00 0.59 -6.66
CA VAL A 66 2.65 1.13 -6.76
C VAL A 66 2.57 2.05 -7.98
N GLN A 67 1.52 1.90 -8.77
CA GLN A 67 1.18 2.88 -9.80
C GLN A 67 0.31 3.95 -9.15
N ALA A 68 0.68 5.22 -9.32
CA ALA A 68 -0.10 6.33 -8.79
C ALA A 68 -1.55 6.25 -9.30
N SER A 69 -2.50 6.55 -8.43
CA SER A 69 -3.88 6.71 -8.86
C SER A 69 -3.95 7.91 -9.80
N ASN A 70 -4.44 7.67 -11.03
CA ASN A 70 -4.89 8.76 -11.90
C ASN A 70 -6.25 9.22 -11.38
N VAL A 71 -6.26 9.99 -10.30
CA VAL A 71 -7.46 10.72 -9.87
C VAL A 71 -7.52 12.05 -10.60
#